data_AF-A0A3D4Z4C6-F1
#
_entry.id   AF-A0A3D4Z4C6-F1
#
_cell.length_a   1.000
_cell.length_b   1.000
_cell.length_c   1.000
_cell.angle_alpha   90.00
_cell.angle_beta   90.00
_cell.angle_gamma   90.00
#
_symmetry.space_group_name_H-M   'P 1'
#
loop_
_entity.id
_entity.type
_entity.pdbx_description
1 polymer ?
#
loop_
_entity_poly.entity_id
_entity_poly.type
_entity_poly.pdbx_seq_one_letter_code
_entity_poly.pdbx_strand_id
1 'polypeptide(L)' 'VGGEVHFSEIPDNHSVAIVCSHLGRPLYSVTPGKYQVHDTNPQINPEPLERYKAAVSQLIQTL' A
#
# COMPACT_ATOMS: atom_id res chain seq x y z
N VAL A 1 -27.52 19.68 2.74
CA VAL A 1 -26.21 19.12 2.33
C VAL A 1 -26.04 17.81 3.08
N GLY A 2 -26.37 16.69 2.45
CA GLY A 2 -26.49 15.37 3.10
C GLY A 2 -25.73 14.30 2.33
N GLY A 3 -24.41 14.49 2.19
CA GLY A 3 -23.53 13.45 1.69
C GLY A 3 -22.86 12.77 2.88
N GLU A 4 -23.08 11.46 3.05
CA GLU A 4 -22.29 10.67 3.98
C GLU A 4 -20.82 10.72 3.57
N VAL A 5 -19.96 11.09 4.51
CA VAL A 5 -18.52 11.10 4.28
C VAL A 5 -18.00 9.68 4.50
N HIS A 6 -17.63 9.01 3.41
CA HIS A 6 -16.98 7.71 3.48
C HIS A 6 -15.51 7.89 3.89
N PHE A 7 -15.21 7.61 5.14
CA PHE A 7 -13.83 7.51 5.62
C PHE A 7 -13.33 6.07 5.40
N SER A 8 -12.31 5.90 4.55
CA SER A 8 -11.56 4.65 4.44
C SER A 8 -10.18 4.83 5.04
N GLU A 9 -9.87 4.09 6.12
CA GLU A 9 -8.50 3.97 6.61
C GLU A 9 -7.67 3.22 5.58
N ILE A 10 -6.70 3.93 4.98
CA ILE A 10 -5.66 3.30 4.18
C ILE A 10 -4.52 2.94 5.15
N PRO A 11 -4.22 1.65 5.34
CA PRO A 11 -3.16 1.25 6.26
C PRO A 11 -1.82 1.80 5.76
N ASP A 12 -1.14 2.58 6.62
CA ASP A 12 0.22 3.04 6.34
C ASP A 12 1.16 1.83 6.31
N ASN A 13 1.93 1.74 5.23
CA ASN A 13 3.00 0.76 5.11
C ASN A 13 4.28 1.47 4.68
N HIS A 14 4.99 1.96 5.70
CA HIS A 14 6.26 2.67 5.57
C HIS A 14 7.27 1.95 4.67
N SER A 15 7.39 0.61 4.74
CA SER A 15 8.33 -0.13 3.89
C SER A 15 7.87 -0.19 2.43
N VAL A 16 6.56 -0.27 2.17
CA VAL A 16 6.00 -0.16 0.82
C VAL A 16 6.23 1.25 0.25
N ALA A 17 6.04 2.30 1.04
CA ALA A 17 6.29 3.68 0.61
C ALA A 17 7.76 3.88 0.20
N ILE A 18 8.71 3.40 1.01
CA ILE A 18 10.15 3.41 0.69
C ILE A 18 10.42 2.69 -0.63
N VAL A 19 9.88 1.48 -0.80
CA VAL A 19 10.12 0.65 -1.99
C VAL A 19 9.51 1.29 -3.25
N CYS A 20 8.28 1.83 -3.17
CA CYS A 20 7.61 2.48 -4.29
C CYS A 20 8.36 3.76 -4.72
N SER A 21 8.70 4.63 -3.76
CA SER A 21 9.40 5.88 -4.03
C SER A 21 10.79 5.64 -4.61
N HIS A 22 11.50 4.64 -4.10
CA HIS A 22 12.87 4.37 -4.53
C HIS A 22 12.94 3.64 -5.87
N LEU A 23 12.13 2.59 -6.07
CA LEU A 23 12.18 1.76 -7.27
C LEU A 23 11.32 2.28 -8.42
N GLY A 24 10.55 3.36 -8.20
CA GLY A 24 9.61 3.88 -9.20
C GLY A 24 8.51 2.89 -9.56
N ARG A 25 8.20 1.96 -8.65
CA ARG A 25 7.22 0.90 -8.88
C ARG A 25 5.86 1.31 -8.36
N PRO A 26 4.79 1.15 -9.16
CA PRO A 26 3.45 1.38 -8.65
C PRO A 26 3.11 0.29 -7.62
N LEU A 27 2.34 0.67 -6.60
CA LEU A 27 2.08 -0.16 -5.43
C LEU A 27 1.45 -1.52 -5.77
N TYR A 28 0.58 -1.59 -6.78
CA TYR A 28 -0.02 -2.84 -7.25
C TYR A 28 1.00 -3.86 -7.80
N SER A 29 2.20 -3.41 -8.19
CA SER A 29 3.28 -4.26 -8.71
C SER A 29 4.24 -4.76 -7.64
N VAL A 30 4.06 -4.30 -6.39
CA VAL A 30 4.89 -4.67 -5.25
C VAL A 30 4.39 -5.99 -4.66
N THR A 31 5.29 -6.95 -4.48
CA THR A 31 5.01 -8.27 -3.89
C THR A 31 5.67 -8.42 -2.52
N PRO A 32 5.18 -9.33 -1.65
CA PRO A 32 5.85 -9.63 -0.39
C PRO A 32 7.28 -10.13 -0.62
N GLY A 33 8.23 -9.65 0.18
CA GLY A 33 9.64 -10.00 0.01
C GLY A 33 10.59 -8.93 0.53
N LYS A 34 11.89 -9.23 0.42
CA LYS A 34 12.95 -8.25 0.70
C LYS A 34 13.26 -7.46 -0.57
N TYR A 35 13.36 -6.15 -0.42
CA TYR A 35 13.79 -5.26 -1.49
C TYR A 35 15.11 -4.64 -1.09
N GLN A 36 16.04 -4.54 -2.03
CA GLN A 36 17.26 -3.78 -1.82
C GLN A 36 16.97 -2.31 -2.16
N VAL A 37 17.07 -1.45 -1.15
CA VAL A 37 16.88 -0.01 -1.28
C VAL A 37 18.09 0.68 -0.66
N HIS A 38 19.02 1.13 -1.51
CA HIS A 38 20.34 1.61 -1.09
C HIS A 38 21.04 0.64 -0.11
N ASP A 39 21.36 1.13 1.09
CA ASP A 39 22.03 0.37 2.17
C ASP A 39 21.03 -0.36 3.09
N THR A 40 19.73 -0.30 2.78
CA THR A 40 18.67 -0.93 3.57
C THR A 40 18.01 -2.07 2.81
N ASN A 41 17.51 -3.05 3.55
CA ASN A 41 16.79 -4.19 3.01
C ASN A 41 15.37 -4.26 3.60
N PRO A 42 14.48 -3.31 3.27
CA PRO A 42 13.11 -3.32 3.77
C PRO A 42 12.42 -4.65 3.45
N GLN A 43 11.77 -5.21 4.47
CA GLN A 43 10.90 -6.37 4.35
C GLN A 43 9.46 -5.89 4.14
N ILE A 44 8.86 -6.35 3.05
CA ILE A 44 7.43 -6.21 2.82
C ILE A 44 6.76 -7.49 3.32
N ASN A 45 5.94 -7.33 4.36
CA ASN A 45 5.16 -8.41 4.92
C ASN A 45 3.87 -8.58 4.12
N PRO A 46 3.38 -9.83 3.95
CA PRO A 46 2.17 -10.10 3.17
C PRO A 46 0.92 -9.47 3.79
N GLU A 47 0.73 -9.58 5.10
CA GLU A 47 -0.47 -9.10 5.78
C GLU A 47 -0.73 -7.58 5.57
N PRO A 48 0.23 -6.67 5.81
CA PRO A 48 0.03 -5.25 5.52
C PRO A 48 -0.30 -4.94 4.05
N LEU A 49 0.33 -5.67 3.12
CA LEU A 49 0.09 -5.48 1.69
C LEU A 49 -1.32 -5.91 1.29
N GLU A 50 -1.80 -7.04 1.83
CA GLU A 50 -3.16 -7.52 1.58
C GLU A 50 -4.22 -6.60 2.19
N ARG A 51 -4.00 -6.07 3.41
CA ARG A 51 -4.90 -5.05 3.99
C ARG A 51 -5.05 -3.82 3.10
N TYR A 52 -3.94 -3.34 2.55
CA TYR A 52 -3.95 -2.20 1.64
C TYR A 52 -4.74 -2.52 0.36
N LYS A 53 -4.47 -3.67 -0.28
CA LYS A 53 -5.18 -4.10 -1.49
C LYS A 53 -6.69 -4.20 -1.26
N ALA A 54 -7.09 -4.72 -0.10
CA ALA A 54 -8.49 -4.82 0.30
C ALA A 54 -9.13 -3.43 0.44
N ALA A 55 -8.48 -2.50 1.15
CA ALA A 55 -8.97 -1.13 1.34
C ALA A 55 -9.14 -0.39 0.00
N VAL A 56 -8.16 -0.51 -0.92
CA VAL A 56 -8.25 0.08 -2.26
C VAL A 56 -9.36 -0.57 -3.09
N SER A 57 -9.52 -1.88 -3.01
CA SER A 57 -10.59 -2.59 -3.73
C SER A 57 -11.97 -2.15 -3.25
N GLN A 58 -12.15 -1.95 -1.94
CA GLN A 58 -13.39 -1.42 -1.36
C GLN A 58 -13.66 0.01 -1.83
N LEU A 59 -12.63 0.87 -1.85
CA LEU A 59 -12.78 2.24 -2.36
C LEU A 59 -13.23 2.25 -3.82
N ILE A 60 -12.64 1.40 -4.68
CA ILE A 60 -13.03 1.32 -6.09
C ILE A 60 -14.49 0.84 -6.24
N GLN A 61 -14.96 -0.05 -5.37
CA GLN A 61 -16.36 -0.51 -5.39
C GLN A 61 -17.37 0.58 -5.00
N THR A 62 -16.92 1.65 -4.33
CA THR A 62 -17.77 2.79 -3.96
C THR A 62 -17.83 3.90 -5.02
N LEU A 63 -17.03 3.81 -6.08
CA LEU A 63 -17.01 4.74 -7.21
C LEU A 63 -17.91 4.26 -8.34
#